data_AF-A0A0R2Q1V7-F1
#
_entry.id   AF-A0A0R2Q1V7-F1
#
_cell.length_a   1.000
_cell.length_b   1.000
_cell.length_c   1.000
_cell.angle_alpha   90.00
_cell.angle_beta   90.00
_cell.angle_gamma   90.00
#
_symmetry.space_group_name_H-M   'P 1'
#
loop_
_entity.id
_entity.type
_entity.pdbx_description
1 polymer ?
#
loop_
_entity_poly.entity_id
_entity_poly.type
_entity_poly.pdbx_seq_one_letter_code
_entity_poly.pdbx_strand_id
1 'polypeptide(L)'
;MTDQMLKDLQALVECESPSSDLDACAKVLEVANQITAKVIGTSAEIIQESGRPVYWLGSKNPEVVLLTHLDTVWPIGSFTPLWRVDGMLHLALESLI
;
A
#
# COMPACT_ATOMS: atom_id res chain seq x y z
N MET A 1 3.35 6.56 18.66
CA MET A 1 3.80 6.01 17.36
C MET A 1 2.88 4.89 16.91
N THR A 2 2.60 3.89 17.76
CA THR A 2 1.86 2.67 17.42
C THR A 2 0.42 2.91 16.94
N ASP A 3 -0.34 3.79 17.58
CA ASP A 3 -1.75 4.04 17.19
C ASP A 3 -1.88 4.68 15.81
N GLN A 4 -0.97 5.59 15.44
CA GLN A 4 -1.01 6.22 14.13
C GLN A 4 -0.58 5.23 13.04
N MET A 5 0.44 4.41 13.30
CA MET A 5 0.85 3.35 12.40
C MET A 5 -0.27 2.34 12.16
N LEU A 6 -1.04 1.95 13.20
CA LEU A 6 -2.18 1.05 13.03
C LEU A 6 -3.29 1.68 12.19
N LYS A 7 -3.58 2.98 12.36
CA LYS A 7 -4.55 3.69 11.53
C LYS A 7 -4.10 3.78 10.06
N ASP A 8 -2.83 4.05 9.84
CA ASP A 8 -2.26 4.14 8.49
C ASP A 8 -2.28 2.77 7.81
N LEU A 9 -1.96 1.71 8.55
CA LEU A 9 -2.04 0.34 8.07
C LEU A 9 -3.49 -0.09 7.80
N GLN A 10 -4.43 0.27 8.68
CA GLN A 10 -5.85 0.03 8.44
C GLN A 10 -6.33 0.70 7.15
N ALA A 11 -5.94 1.96 6.92
CA ALA A 11 -6.31 2.68 5.70
C ALA A 11 -5.74 2.00 4.43
N LEU A 12 -4.52 1.47 4.49
CA LEU A 12 -3.94 0.71 3.38
C LEU A 12 -4.66 -0.64 3.17
N VAL A 13 -5.02 -1.34 4.24
CA VAL A 13 -5.67 -2.67 4.18
C VAL A 13 -7.11 -2.58 3.71
N GLU A 14 -7.84 -1.55 4.16
CA GLU A 14 -9.22 -1.30 3.71
C GLU A 14 -9.27 -0.78 2.26
N CYS A 15 -8.13 -0.36 1.70
CA CYS A 15 -7.97 -0.08 0.28
C CYS A 15 -7.55 -1.36 -0.45
N GLU A 16 -8.51 -2.26 -0.67
CA GLU A 16 -8.27 -3.51 -1.40
C GLU A 16 -7.64 -3.25 -2.78
N SER A 17 -6.53 -3.95 -3.06
CA SER A 17 -5.65 -3.67 -4.21
C SER A 17 -5.26 -4.94 -4.99
N PRO A 18 -6.23 -5.72 -5.54
CA PRO A 18 -5.89 -6.92 -6.29
C PRO A 18 -4.91 -6.64 -7.43
N SER A 19 -3.86 -7.45 -7.58
CA SER A 19 -2.86 -7.33 -8.64
C SER A 19 -3.45 -7.39 -10.05
N SER A 20 -4.63 -8.01 -10.20
CA SER A 20 -5.37 -8.12 -11.46
C SER A 20 -6.24 -6.90 -11.78
N ASP A 21 -6.45 -5.99 -10.82
CA ASP A 21 -7.22 -4.76 -10.97
C ASP A 21 -6.28 -3.55 -10.89
N LEU A 22 -5.96 -2.98 -12.06
CA LEU A 22 -5.04 -1.85 -12.16
C LEU A 22 -5.62 -0.55 -11.56
N ASP A 23 -6.93 -0.37 -11.58
CA ASP A 23 -7.57 0.80 -10.99
C ASP A 23 -7.51 0.73 -9.46
N ALA A 24 -7.69 -0.47 -8.89
CA ALA A 24 -7.48 -0.71 -7.46
C ALA A 24 -6.00 -0.50 -7.05
N CYS A 25 -5.06 -0.98 -7.87
CA CYS A 25 -3.63 -0.74 -7.67
C CYS A 25 -3.30 0.76 -7.69
N ALA A 26 -3.90 1.56 -8.58
CA ALA A 26 -3.71 3.00 -8.60
C ALA A 26 -4.26 3.68 -7.34
N LYS A 27 -5.45 3.29 -6.88
CA LYS A 27 -6.09 3.83 -5.67
C LYS A 27 -5.25 3.64 -4.41
N VAL A 28 -4.65 2.47 -4.20
CA VAL A 28 -3.82 2.24 -3.01
C VAL A 28 -2.56 3.12 -3.00
N LEU A 29 -2.02 3.51 -4.16
CA LEU A 29 -0.93 4.48 -4.23
C LEU A 29 -1.35 5.89 -3.79
N GLU A 30 -2.60 6.29 -4.07
CA GLU A 30 -3.14 7.56 -3.59
C GLU A 30 -3.23 7.58 -2.06
N VAL A 31 -3.70 6.48 -1.46
CA VAL A 31 -3.73 6.29 0.00
C VAL A 31 -2.31 6.35 0.58
N ALA A 32 -1.35 5.65 -0.03
CA ALA A 32 0.05 5.69 0.37
C ALA A 32 0.63 7.12 0.30
N ASN A 33 0.26 7.90 -0.71
CA ASN A 33 0.67 9.30 -0.87
C ASN A 33 0.08 10.20 0.20
N GLN A 34 -1.18 9.99 0.61
CA GLN A 34 -1.79 10.73 1.73
C GLN A 34 -1.03 10.45 3.05
N ILE A 35 -0.66 9.19 3.29
CA ILE A 35 0.12 8.80 4.47
C ILE A 35 1.52 9.43 4.41
N THR A 36 2.19 9.34 3.26
CA THR A 36 3.55 9.87 3.08
C THR A 36 3.59 11.39 3.24
N ALA A 37 2.63 12.11 2.65
CA ALA A 37 2.52 13.57 2.81
C ALA A 37 2.34 13.95 4.28
N LYS A 38 1.55 13.19 5.04
CA LYS A 38 1.32 13.43 6.47
C LYS A 38 2.55 13.11 7.33
N VAL A 39 3.25 12.02 7.06
CA VAL A 39 4.34 11.51 7.92
C VAL A 39 5.69 12.13 7.58
N ILE A 40 5.97 12.35 6.29
CA ILE A 40 7.27 12.77 5.77
C ILE A 40 7.22 14.23 5.26
N GLY A 41 6.03 14.76 4.95
CA GLY A 41 5.86 16.12 4.46
C GLY A 41 5.96 16.26 2.94
N THR A 42 6.20 15.16 2.22
CA THR A 42 6.27 15.12 0.75
C THR A 42 5.48 13.92 0.22
N SER A 43 5.11 13.97 -1.06
CA SER A 43 4.48 12.85 -1.77
C SER A 43 5.50 12.14 -2.64
N ALA A 44 5.29 10.85 -2.89
CA ALA A 44 6.03 10.10 -3.89
C ALA A 44 5.58 10.46 -5.30
N GLU A 45 6.47 10.25 -6.24
CA GLU A 45 6.14 10.26 -7.66
C GLU A 45 5.54 8.91 -8.06
N ILE A 46 4.44 8.96 -8.81
CA ILE A 46 3.84 7.76 -9.41
C ILE A 46 4.30 7.69 -10.87
N ILE A 47 5.09 6.68 -11.17
CA ILE A 47 5.70 6.46 -12.49
C ILE A 47 4.97 5.30 -13.17
N GLN A 48 4.66 5.42 -14.46
CA GLN A 48 4.12 4.29 -15.23
C GLN A 48 5.27 3.47 -15.81
N GLU A 49 5.34 2.20 -15.46
CA GLU A 49 6.36 1.27 -15.94
C GLU A 49 5.70 -0.04 -16.36
N SER A 50 5.93 -0.45 -17.62
CA SER A 50 5.40 -1.71 -18.15
C SER A 50 3.87 -1.91 -17.92
N GLY A 51 3.11 -0.81 -17.96
CA GLY A 51 1.65 -0.82 -17.76
C GLY A 51 1.18 -0.88 -16.30
N ARG A 52 2.09 -0.72 -15.32
CA ARG A 52 1.78 -0.68 -13.89
C ARG A 52 2.33 0.58 -13.23
N PRO A 53 1.66 1.07 -12.17
CA PRO A 53 2.15 2.23 -11.45
C PRO A 53 3.22 1.84 -10.42
N VAL A 54 4.33 2.57 -10.41
CA VAL A 54 5.45 2.44 -9.47
C VAL A 54 5.45 3.65 -8.54
N TYR A 55 5.50 3.39 -7.24
CA TYR A 55 5.55 4.40 -6.20
C TYR A 55 7.01 4.73 -5.83
N TRP A 56 7.52 5.87 -6.27
CA TRP A 56 8.92 6.27 -6.07
C TRP A 56 9.04 7.43 -5.08
N LEU A 57 9.51 7.13 -3.88
CA LEU A 57 9.77 8.12 -2.83
C LEU A 57 11.28 8.28 -2.59
N GLY A 58 11.79 9.50 -2.74
CA GLY A 58 13.17 9.85 -2.41
C GLY A 58 14.04 10.16 -3.64
N SER A 59 15.35 9.92 -3.50
CA SER A 59 16.35 10.28 -4.53
C SER A 59 16.11 9.54 -5.86
N LYS A 60 16.42 10.19 -6.98
CA LYS A 60 16.46 9.57 -8.31
C LYS A 60 17.71 8.71 -8.55
N ASN A 61 18.74 8.88 -7.72
CA ASN A 61 19.96 8.08 -7.75
C ASN A 61 20.31 7.62 -6.32
N PRO A 62 19.60 6.62 -5.78
CA PRO A 62 19.81 6.13 -4.43
C PRO A 62 21.01 5.18 -4.34
N GLU A 63 21.74 5.22 -3.21
CA GLU A 63 22.76 4.20 -2.88
C GLU A 63 22.13 2.93 -2.28
N VAL A 64 20.97 3.08 -1.63
CA VAL A 64 20.20 2.00 -1.00
C VAL A 64 18.73 2.14 -1.38
N VAL A 65 18.09 1.02 -1.76
CA VAL A 65 16.68 0.96 -2.13
C VAL A 65 15.94 0.05 -1.15
N LEU A 66 14.82 0.53 -0.62
CA LEU A 66 13.83 -0.28 0.07
C LEU A 66 12.69 -0.59 -0.90
N LEU A 67 12.52 -1.86 -1.25
CA LEU A 67 11.51 -2.31 -2.20
C LEU A 67 10.38 -3.04 -1.48
N THR A 68 9.14 -2.69 -1.83
CA THR A 68 7.92 -3.34 -1.35
C THR A 68 6.83 -3.21 -2.41
N HIS A 69 5.72 -3.91 -2.23
CA HIS A 69 4.55 -3.83 -3.11
C HIS A 69 3.31 -3.49 -2.28
N LEU A 70 2.33 -2.85 -2.93
CA LEU A 70 1.09 -2.39 -2.29
C LEU A 70 -0.15 -3.14 -2.78
N ASP A 71 0.01 -3.95 -3.83
CA ASP A 71 -1.03 -4.83 -4.35
C ASP A 71 -1.08 -6.18 -3.61
N THR A 72 -2.21 -6.87 -3.72
CA THR A 72 -2.48 -8.16 -3.09
C THR A 72 -3.05 -9.15 -4.11
N VAL A 73 -3.06 -10.44 -3.80
CA VAL A 73 -3.58 -11.46 -4.74
C VAL A 73 -5.09 -11.65 -4.65
N TRP A 74 -5.74 -11.05 -3.65
CA TRP A 74 -7.13 -11.33 -3.30
C TRP A 74 -8.11 -10.44 -4.07
N PRO A 75 -9.15 -11.01 -4.70
CA PRO A 75 -10.24 -10.22 -5.29
C PRO A 75 -10.92 -9.34 -4.23
N ILE A 76 -11.45 -8.19 -4.67
CA ILE A 76 -12.24 -7.29 -3.83
C ILE A 76 -13.41 -8.05 -3.17
N GLY A 77 -13.59 -7.84 -1.88
CA GLY A 77 -14.63 -8.48 -1.08
C GLY A 77 -14.29 -9.90 -0.59
N SER A 78 -13.04 -10.34 -0.72
CA SER A 78 -12.61 -11.68 -0.25
C SER A 78 -12.69 -11.83 1.27
N PHE A 79 -12.63 -10.72 2.03
CA PHE A 79 -12.61 -10.74 3.49
C PHE A 79 -13.71 -9.87 4.09
N THR A 80 -14.26 -10.31 5.22
CA THR A 80 -15.21 -9.52 6.01
C THR A 80 -15.07 -9.91 7.49
N PRO A 81 -14.62 -9.00 8.38
CA PRO A 81 -14.20 -7.62 8.11
C PRO A 81 -12.83 -7.56 7.40
N LEU A 82 -12.53 -6.46 6.71
CA LEU A 82 -11.21 -6.21 6.11
C LEU A 82 -10.12 -5.98 7.16
N TRP A 83 -10.50 -5.46 8.33
CA TRP A 83 -9.58 -5.13 9.41
C TRP A 83 -10.07 -5.66 10.75
N ARG A 84 -9.16 -6.26 11.52
CA ARG A 84 -9.39 -6.66 12.92
C ARG A 84 -8.08 -6.72 13.70
N VAL A 85 -8.13 -6.29 14.97
CA VAL A 85 -7.01 -6.34 15.91
C VAL A 85 -7.47 -7.00 17.21
N ASP A 86 -7.10 -8.26 17.42
CA ASP A 86 -7.47 -9.05 18.60
C ASP A 86 -6.21 -9.52 19.37
N GLY A 87 -5.23 -8.62 19.55
CA GLY A 87 -3.90 -8.97 20.09
C GLY A 87 -2.96 -9.61 19.05
N MET A 88 -3.48 -9.96 17.89
CA MET A 88 -2.74 -10.21 16.64
C MET A 88 -3.39 -9.38 15.53
N LEU A 89 -2.56 -8.96 14.58
CA LEU A 89 -3.06 -8.32 13.37
C LEU A 89 -3.36 -9.40 12.31
N HIS A 90 -4.60 -9.45 11.83
CA HIS A 90 -5.01 -10.36 10.77
C HIS A 90 -5.08 -9.60 9.45
N LEU A 91 -4.13 -9.86 8.55
CA LEU A 91 -4.10 -9.32 7.20
C LEU A 91 -4.18 -10.46 6.20
N ALA A 92 -4.95 -10.25 5.13
CA ALA A 92 -4.95 -11.11 3.96
C ALA A 92 -3.71 -10.85 3.11
N LEU A 93 -2.54 -11.25 3.61
CA LEU A 93 -1.28 -11.15 2.88
C LEU A 93 -0.86 -12.57 2.47
N GLU A 94 -1.36 -13.03 1.33
CA GLU A 94 -0.63 -14.06 0.58
C GLU A 94 -0.02 -13.34 -0.62
N SER A 95 1.30 -13.25 -0.66
CA SER A 95 2.03 -12.80 -1.84
C SER A 95 2.29 -14.02 -2.72
N LEU A 96 1.96 -13.92 -4.00
CA LEU A 96 2.63 -14.73 -5.01
C LEU A 96 4.07 -14.20 -5.09
N ILE A 97 4.99 -14.85 -4.38
CA ILE A 97 6.43 -14.78 -4.67
C ILE A 97 6.82 -16.10 -5.31
#